data_AF-A0A6G7WK76-F1
#
_entry.id   AF-A0A6G7WK76-F1
#
_cell.length_a   1.000
_cell.length_b   1.000
_cell.length_c   1.000
_cell.angle_alpha   90.00
_cell.angle_beta   90.00
_cell.angle_gamma   90.00
#
_symmetry.space_group_name_H-M   'P 1'
#
loop_
_entity.id
_entity.type
_entity.pdbx_description
1 polymer ?
#
loop_
_entity_poly.entity_id
_entity_poly.type
_entity_poly.pdbx_seq_one_letter_code
_entity_poly.pdbx_strand_id
1 'polypeptide(L)'
;MPWTENDYPNSWKNLTADTRRKAIDIANAMLADGYKDADAIPIATAQAKKWAETATESDKKSLRSKDLSDHVKNTDDKGAIYLEQDVHVRYIPDKEHWEVKTEGATRASDTFPTKKEAEKRAREITDNRDTKAILHTKKEAES
;
A
#
# COMPACT_ATOMS: atom_id res chain seq x y z
N MET A 1 0.90 -18.91 -5.27
CA MET A 1 0.78 -19.15 -3.81
C MET A 1 1.71 -18.18 -3.11
N PRO A 2 1.34 -17.60 -1.95
CA PRO A 2 2.20 -16.68 -1.22
C PRO A 2 3.43 -17.41 -0.67
N TRP A 3 4.58 -16.73 -0.64
CA TRP A 3 5.79 -17.23 0.00
C TRP A 3 5.65 -17.18 1.53
N THR A 4 6.31 -18.09 2.22
CA THR A 4 6.29 -18.16 3.69
C THR A 4 7.72 -18.23 4.23
N GLU A 5 7.90 -18.17 5.54
CA GLU A 5 9.23 -18.35 6.14
C GLU A 5 9.84 -19.73 5.90
N ASN A 6 9.04 -20.72 5.51
CA ASN A 6 9.49 -22.08 5.22
C ASN A 6 9.50 -22.40 3.72
N ASP A 7 8.82 -21.58 2.91
CA ASP A 7 8.66 -21.79 1.47
C ASP A 7 8.85 -20.46 0.72
N TYR A 8 10.11 -20.17 0.40
CA TYR A 8 10.55 -18.92 -0.22
C TYR A 8 11.56 -19.18 -1.33
N PRO A 9 11.74 -18.24 -2.28
CA PRO A 9 12.67 -18.41 -3.39
C PRO A 9 14.13 -18.57 -2.93
N ASN A 10 14.88 -19.43 -3.62
CA ASN A 10 16.29 -19.73 -3.31
C ASN A 10 17.18 -18.49 -3.16
N SER A 11 16.88 -17.41 -3.88
CA SER A 11 17.56 -16.11 -3.78
C SER A 11 17.58 -15.53 -2.37
N TRP A 12 16.66 -15.95 -1.48
CA TRP A 12 16.54 -15.44 -0.11
C TRP A 12 17.16 -16.33 0.96
N LYS A 13 17.71 -17.49 0.58
CA LYS A 13 18.34 -18.44 1.52
C LYS A 13 19.49 -17.82 2.32
N ASN A 14 20.21 -16.87 1.73
CA ASN A 14 21.36 -16.20 2.34
C ASN A 14 21.01 -14.85 3.00
N LEU A 15 19.73 -14.46 3.03
CA LEU A 15 19.30 -13.26 3.73
C LEU A 15 19.16 -13.53 5.23
N THR A 16 19.35 -12.49 6.04
CA THR A 16 19.03 -12.55 7.48
C THR A 16 17.54 -12.83 7.67
N ALA A 17 17.17 -13.38 8.83
CA ALA A 17 15.77 -13.71 9.10
C ALA A 17 14.85 -12.49 8.93
N ASP A 18 15.20 -11.34 9.51
CA ASP A 18 14.37 -10.13 9.44
C ASP A 18 14.27 -9.57 8.01
N THR A 19 15.38 -9.55 7.26
CA THR A 19 15.37 -9.10 5.87
C THR A 19 14.58 -10.04 4.97
N ARG A 20 14.73 -11.36 5.15
CA ARG A 20 13.94 -12.35 4.41
C ARG A 20 12.46 -12.19 4.72
N ARG A 21 12.10 -12.03 5.99
CA ARG A 21 10.73 -11.82 6.44
C ARG A 21 10.10 -10.60 5.78
N LYS A 22 10.86 -9.50 5.72
CA LYS A 22 10.40 -8.27 5.07
C LYS A 22 10.29 -8.42 3.55
N ALA A 23 11.20 -9.18 2.93
CA ALA A 23 11.13 -9.46 1.50
C ALA A 23 9.89 -10.32 1.16
N ILE A 24 9.58 -11.33 1.99
CA ILE A 24 8.35 -12.13 1.86
C ILE A 24 7.11 -11.23 1.99
N ASP A 25 7.05 -10.37 3.01
CA ASP A 25 5.93 -9.42 3.22
C ASP A 25 5.67 -8.54 2.00
N ILE A 26 6.73 -7.93 1.46
CA ILE A 26 6.62 -7.01 0.31
C ILE A 26 6.26 -7.79 -0.95
N ALA A 27 6.90 -8.91 -1.21
CA ALA A 27 6.64 -9.63 -2.44
C ALA A 27 5.28 -10.29 -2.46
N ASN A 28 4.79 -10.82 -1.34
CA ASN A 28 3.44 -11.36 -1.28
C ASN A 28 2.39 -10.27 -1.57
N ALA A 29 2.62 -9.03 -1.11
CA ALA A 29 1.78 -7.89 -1.50
C ALA A 29 1.85 -7.61 -3.01
N MET A 30 3.06 -7.61 -3.60
CA MET A 30 3.21 -7.43 -5.06
C MET A 30 2.54 -8.55 -5.86
N LEU A 31 2.66 -9.81 -5.42
CA LEU A 31 2.00 -10.94 -6.06
C LEU A 31 0.47 -10.85 -5.96
N ALA A 32 -0.05 -10.37 -4.82
CA ALA A 32 -1.49 -10.09 -4.66
C ALA A 32 -1.97 -9.01 -5.64
N ASP A 33 -1.10 -8.06 -5.98
CA ASP A 33 -1.33 -6.98 -6.93
C ASP A 33 -1.16 -7.41 -8.40
N GLY A 34 -0.80 -8.68 -8.65
CA GLY A 34 -0.68 -9.27 -9.99
C GLY A 34 0.70 -9.13 -10.62
N TYR A 35 1.71 -8.68 -9.85
CA TYR A 35 3.10 -8.73 -10.32
C TYR A 35 3.58 -10.17 -10.50
N LYS A 36 4.54 -10.36 -11.40
CA LYS A 36 5.18 -11.65 -11.61
C LYS A 36 6.29 -11.86 -10.59
N ASP A 37 6.52 -13.10 -10.19
CA ASP A 37 7.61 -13.51 -9.29
C ASP A 37 8.97 -12.94 -9.73
N ALA A 38 9.26 -12.96 -11.03
CA ALA A 38 10.52 -12.47 -11.59
C ALA A 38 10.79 -10.98 -11.30
N ASP A 39 9.72 -10.18 -11.18
CA ASP A 39 9.80 -8.75 -10.88
C ASP A 39 9.68 -8.50 -9.36
N ALA A 40 8.80 -9.24 -8.69
CA ALA A 40 8.56 -9.11 -7.25
C ALA A 40 9.80 -9.48 -6.41
N ILE A 41 10.52 -10.55 -6.77
CA ILE A 41 11.72 -11.01 -6.02
C ILE A 41 12.79 -9.92 -5.91
N PRO A 42 13.32 -9.35 -7.01
CA PRO A 42 14.40 -8.35 -6.94
C PRO A 42 13.94 -7.06 -6.25
N ILE A 43 12.72 -6.58 -6.53
CA ILE A 43 12.18 -5.35 -5.95
C ILE A 43 12.01 -5.52 -4.43
N ALA A 44 11.36 -6.60 -3.99
CA ALA A 44 11.17 -6.88 -2.58
C ALA A 44 12.49 -7.08 -1.84
N THR A 45 13.48 -7.72 -2.48
CA THR A 45 14.83 -7.88 -1.91
C THR A 45 15.50 -6.53 -1.67
N ALA A 46 15.44 -5.63 -2.65
CA ALA A 46 16.05 -4.31 -2.55
C ALA A 46 15.40 -3.46 -1.45
N GLN A 47 14.06 -3.46 -1.39
CA GLN A 47 13.32 -2.72 -0.36
C GLN A 47 13.54 -3.30 1.04
N ALA A 48 13.56 -4.63 1.18
CA ALA A 48 13.79 -5.30 2.45
C ALA A 48 15.17 -5.01 3.03
N LYS A 49 16.21 -4.94 2.19
CA LYS A 49 17.56 -4.56 2.61
C LYS A 49 17.61 -3.13 3.12
N LYS A 50 17.05 -2.18 2.35
CA LYS A 50 16.96 -0.77 2.77
C LYS A 50 16.22 -0.61 4.10
N TRP A 51 15.10 -1.32 4.27
CA TRP A 51 14.37 -1.34 5.54
C TRP A 51 15.24 -1.90 6.67
N ALA A 52 15.95 -3.00 6.46
CA ALA A 52 16.77 -3.61 7.51
C ALA A 52 17.92 -2.73 8.00
N GLU A 53 18.42 -1.81 7.17
CA GLU A 53 19.45 -0.82 7.53
C GLU A 53 18.92 0.27 8.47
N THR A 54 17.65 0.64 8.36
CA THR A 54 17.03 1.72 9.15
C THR A 54 16.04 1.24 10.21
N ALA A 55 15.66 -0.03 10.17
CA ALA A 55 14.64 -0.61 11.04
C ALA A 55 15.09 -0.67 12.51
N THR A 56 14.21 -0.21 13.39
CA THR A 56 14.39 -0.33 14.83
C THR A 56 14.02 -1.73 15.33
N GLU A 57 14.44 -2.09 16.54
CA GLU A 57 14.05 -3.37 17.14
C GLU A 57 12.52 -3.49 17.32
N SER A 58 11.83 -2.38 17.53
CA SER A 58 10.36 -2.35 17.57
C SER A 58 9.75 -2.72 16.22
N ASP A 59 10.29 -2.20 15.11
CA ASP A 59 9.83 -2.53 13.75
C ASP A 59 10.06 -4.01 13.44
N LYS A 60 11.24 -4.53 13.79
CA LYS A 60 11.57 -5.95 13.62
C LYS A 60 10.65 -6.84 14.45
N LYS A 61 10.35 -6.46 15.70
CA LYS A 61 9.44 -7.21 16.57
C LYS A 61 8.04 -7.27 15.99
N SER A 62 7.52 -6.12 15.52
CA SER A 62 6.21 -6.05 14.86
C SER A 62 6.15 -6.96 13.62
N LEU A 63 7.21 -6.95 12.80
CA LEU A 63 7.33 -7.82 11.63
C LEU A 63 7.38 -9.30 12.01
N ARG A 64 8.10 -9.67 13.07
CA ARG A 64 8.21 -11.07 13.52
C ARG A 64 6.90 -11.63 14.06
N SER A 65 6.06 -10.79 14.64
CA SER A 65 4.71 -11.17 15.10
C SER A 65 3.65 -11.16 14.00
N LYS A 66 3.97 -10.67 12.80
CA LYS A 66 3.03 -10.58 11.69
C LYS A 66 2.93 -11.92 10.95
N ASP A 67 1.72 -12.31 10.59
CA ASP A 67 1.50 -13.40 9.64
C ASP A 67 1.80 -12.90 8.21
N LEU A 68 2.81 -13.50 7.59
CA LEU A 68 3.27 -13.15 6.24
C LEU A 68 2.49 -13.87 5.14
N SER A 69 1.82 -14.96 5.50
CA SER A 69 0.94 -15.72 4.60
C SER A 69 -0.36 -14.96 4.37
N ASP A 70 -0.76 -14.10 5.31
CA ASP A 70 -2.06 -13.43 5.37
C ASP A 70 -2.24 -12.30 4.34
N HIS A 71 -1.33 -12.21 3.37
CA HIS A 71 -1.60 -11.60 2.07
C HIS A 71 -2.56 -12.46 1.22
N VAL A 72 -3.18 -13.50 1.82
CA VAL A 72 -4.34 -14.23 1.27
C VAL A 72 -5.52 -13.27 1.14
N LYS A 73 -5.50 -12.46 0.08
CA LYS A 73 -6.68 -11.83 -0.52
C LYS A 73 -7.72 -11.35 0.51
N ASN A 74 -7.33 -10.60 1.53
CA ASN A 74 -8.24 -9.61 2.06
C ASN A 74 -8.33 -8.56 0.97
N THR A 75 -9.34 -8.71 0.13
CA THR A 75 -9.71 -7.83 -0.99
C THR A 75 -9.90 -6.35 -0.58
N ASP A 76 -9.75 -6.06 0.70
CA ASP A 76 -9.87 -4.75 1.32
C ASP A 76 -8.51 -4.04 1.55
N ASP A 77 -7.39 -4.75 1.67
CA ASP A 77 -6.06 -4.14 1.87
C ASP A 77 -5.27 -4.02 0.58
N LYS A 78 -5.86 -3.27 -0.35
CA LYS A 78 -5.24 -2.81 -1.59
C LYS A 78 -4.23 -1.66 -1.35
N GLY A 79 -3.58 -1.61 -0.18
CA GLY A 79 -2.73 -0.49 0.22
C GLY A 79 -1.47 -0.32 -0.64
N ALA A 80 -0.91 -1.41 -1.17
CA ALA A 80 0.27 -1.40 -2.05
C ALA A 80 -0.07 -1.00 -3.50
N ILE A 81 -1.19 -1.47 -4.04
CA ILE A 81 -1.67 -1.15 -5.41
C ILE A 81 -1.90 0.35 -5.63
N TYR A 82 -2.22 1.07 -4.56
CA TYR A 82 -2.55 2.50 -4.58
C TYR A 82 -1.35 3.43 -4.36
N LEU A 83 -0.14 2.90 -4.19
CA LEU A 83 1.04 3.73 -3.93
C LEU A 83 1.40 4.59 -5.15
N GLU A 84 1.17 4.07 -6.35
CA GLU A 84 1.47 4.75 -7.63
C GLU A 84 0.25 5.40 -8.29
N GLN A 85 -0.90 5.38 -7.61
CA GLN A 85 -2.17 5.83 -8.18
C GLN A 85 -2.54 7.22 -7.65
N ASP A 86 -3.14 8.03 -8.52
CA ASP A 86 -3.57 9.38 -8.18
C ASP A 86 -4.69 9.38 -7.13
N VAL A 87 -4.76 10.43 -6.32
CA VAL A 87 -5.76 10.57 -5.26
C VAL A 87 -6.85 11.53 -5.72
N HIS A 88 -8.09 11.05 -5.75
CA HIS A 88 -9.25 11.84 -6.10
C HIS A 88 -9.94 12.43 -4.87
N VAL A 89 -10.32 13.70 -4.98
CA VAL A 89 -11.18 14.38 -4.01
C VAL A 89 -12.53 14.64 -4.69
N ARG A 90 -13.60 14.01 -4.19
CA ARG A 90 -14.95 14.07 -4.77
C ARG A 90 -15.97 14.49 -3.72
N TYR A 91 -17.02 15.19 -4.13
CA TYR A 91 -18.13 15.50 -3.24
C TYR A 91 -19.18 14.38 -3.31
N ILE A 92 -19.62 13.89 -2.16
CA ILE A 92 -20.71 12.93 -1.98
C ILE A 92 -21.96 13.74 -1.57
N PRO A 93 -22.94 13.95 -2.47
CA PRO A 93 -24.14 14.72 -2.18
C PRO A 93 -24.97 14.09 -1.05
N ASP A 94 -25.16 12.76 -1.08
CA ASP A 94 -25.99 12.02 -0.12
C ASP A 94 -25.53 12.15 1.34
N LYS A 95 -24.23 12.39 1.54
CA LYS A 95 -23.62 12.52 2.88
C LYS A 95 -23.21 13.96 3.18
N GLU A 96 -23.35 14.87 2.22
CA GLU A 96 -22.82 16.23 2.25
C GLU A 96 -21.31 16.31 2.63
N HIS A 97 -20.53 15.28 2.27
CA HIS A 97 -19.11 15.15 2.62
C HIS A 97 -18.23 15.06 1.37
N TRP A 98 -16.97 15.45 1.52
CA TRP A 98 -15.91 15.24 0.54
C TRP A 98 -15.17 13.94 0.85
N GLU A 99 -15.11 13.03 -0.11
CA GLU A 99 -14.28 11.83 -0.01
C GLU A 99 -12.89 12.05 -0.61
N VAL A 100 -11.91 11.40 0.01
CA VAL A 100 -10.54 11.25 -0.49
C VAL A 100 -10.35 9.80 -0.83
N LYS A 101 -10.10 9.49 -2.11
CA LYS A 101 -10.10 8.14 -2.62
C LYS A 101 -9.01 7.95 -3.66
N THR A 102 -8.13 6.98 -3.46
CA THR A 102 -7.13 6.63 -4.48
C THR A 102 -7.79 6.01 -5.71
N GLU A 103 -7.26 6.30 -6.90
CA GLU A 103 -7.77 5.79 -8.15
C GLU A 103 -7.78 4.25 -8.16
N GLY A 104 -8.87 3.67 -8.68
CA GLY A 104 -9.12 2.23 -8.64
C GLY A 104 -9.54 1.69 -7.27
N ALA A 105 -9.63 2.54 -6.23
CA ALA A 105 -10.01 2.06 -4.90
C ALA A 105 -11.47 1.66 -4.80
N THR A 106 -11.77 0.63 -4.01
CA THR A 106 -13.16 0.24 -3.74
C THR A 106 -13.79 1.15 -2.69
N ARG A 107 -13.01 1.57 -1.69
CA ARG A 107 -13.41 2.44 -0.56
C ARG A 107 -12.62 3.74 -0.56
N ALA A 108 -13.24 4.82 -0.10
CA ALA A 108 -12.53 6.05 0.22
C ALA A 108 -11.52 5.80 1.36
N SER A 109 -10.39 6.49 1.33
CA SER A 109 -9.44 6.51 2.45
C SER A 109 -10.03 7.25 3.64
N ASP A 110 -10.63 8.42 3.39
CA ASP A 110 -11.19 9.28 4.42
C ASP A 110 -12.34 10.14 3.83
N THR A 111 -13.24 10.64 4.68
CA THR A 111 -14.30 11.58 4.30
C THR A 111 -14.32 12.77 5.26
N PHE A 112 -14.55 13.97 4.73
CA PHE A 112 -14.52 15.23 5.48
C PHE A 112 -15.74 16.10 5.17
N PRO A 113 -16.22 16.92 6.11
CA PRO A 113 -17.32 17.85 5.84
C PRO A 113 -16.91 18.98 4.89
N THR A 114 -15.62 19.38 4.89
CA THR A 114 -15.15 20.50 4.06
C THR A 114 -14.17 20.09 2.97
N LYS A 115 -14.24 20.78 1.82
CA LYS A 115 -13.32 20.57 0.70
C LYS A 115 -11.86 20.77 1.10
N LYS A 116 -11.61 21.78 1.93
CA LYS A 116 -10.26 22.18 2.37
C LYS A 116 -9.58 21.08 3.18
N GLU A 117 -10.33 20.37 4.03
CA GLU A 117 -9.82 19.24 4.81
C GLU A 117 -9.50 18.05 3.90
N ALA A 118 -10.41 17.71 2.98
CA ALA A 118 -10.18 16.65 2.00
C ALA A 118 -8.97 16.96 1.09
N GLU A 119 -8.83 18.19 0.64
CA GLU A 119 -7.67 18.66 -0.13
C GLU A 119 -6.35 18.57 0.63
N LYS A 120 -6.37 18.90 1.93
CA LYS A 120 -5.19 18.77 2.79
C LYS A 120 -4.81 17.30 2.92
N ARG A 121 -5.79 16.45 3.22
CA ARG A 121 -5.57 15.01 3.38
C ARG A 121 -5.06 14.36 2.10
N ALA A 122 -5.62 14.71 0.94
CA ALA A 122 -5.16 14.21 -0.35
C ALA A 122 -3.69 14.59 -0.61
N ARG A 123 -3.29 15.84 -0.31
CA ARG A 123 -1.91 16.30 -0.43
C ARG A 123 -0.95 15.53 0.48
N GLU A 124 -1.33 15.32 1.75
CA GLU A 124 -0.52 14.52 2.67
C GLU A 124 -0.29 13.08 2.16
N ILE A 125 -1.26 12.52 1.43
CA ILE A 125 -1.12 11.19 0.84
C ILE A 125 -0.18 11.24 -0.38
N THR A 126 -0.32 12.24 -1.24
CA THR A 126 0.46 12.34 -2.48
C THR A 126 1.91 12.78 -2.26
N ASP A 127 2.16 13.66 -1.29
CA ASP A 127 3.52 14.14 -0.95
C ASP A 127 4.40 12.99 -0.44
N ASN A 128 3.79 11.98 0.19
CA ASN A 128 4.49 10.78 0.64
C ASN A 128 4.69 9.73 -0.47
N ARG A 129 4.11 9.94 -1.65
CA ARG A 129 3.98 8.93 -2.71
C ARG A 129 4.44 9.38 -4.11
N ASP A 130 4.90 10.62 -4.28
CA ASP A 130 5.23 11.20 -5.61
C ASP A 130 4.07 11.09 -6.65
N THR A 131 2.81 11.07 -6.18
CA THR A 131 1.59 10.99 -7.02
C THR A 131 0.85 12.33 -7.07
N LYS A 132 -0.27 12.43 -7.82
CA LYS A 132 -1.03 13.69 -7.95
C LYS A 132 -2.37 13.64 -7.23
N ALA A 133 -2.78 14.79 -6.69
CA ALA A 133 -4.12 15.00 -6.16
C ALA A 133 -5.01 15.61 -7.24
N ILE A 134 -6.09 14.90 -7.60
CA ILE A 134 -7.07 15.33 -8.60
C ILE A 134 -8.33 15.81 -7.88
N LEU A 135 -8.64 17.09 -8.07
CA LEU A 135 -9.77 17.77 -7.45
C LEU A 135 -10.96 17.83 -8.40
N HIS A 136 -12.03 17.14 -8.07
CA HIS A 136 -13.28 17.19 -8.83
C HIS A 136 -14.14 18.38 -8.39
N THR A 137 -14.88 18.96 -9.34
CA THR A 137 -15.84 20.02 -9.04
C THR A 137 -17.19 19.41 -8.64
N LYS A 138 -18.00 20.14 -7.85
CA LYS A 138 -19.32 19.66 -7.38
C LYS A 138 -20.26 19.22 -8.53
N LYS A 139 -20.04 19.69 -9.76
CA LYS A 139 -20.87 19.38 -10.94
C LYS A 139 -20.55 18.04 -11.60
N GLU A 140 -19.35 17.50 -11.41
CA GLU A 140 -18.93 16.22 -12.03
C GLU A 140 -19.39 15.00 -11.22
N ALA A 141 -19.87 15.20 -9.99
CA ALA A 141 -20.38 14.12 -9.13
C ALA A 141 -21.82 13.67 -9.49
N GLU A 142 -22.46 14.32 -10.46
CA GLU A 142 -23.86 14.11 -10.85
C GLU A 142 -24.03 13.44 -12.24
N SER A 143 -22.94 12.95 -12.87
CA SER A 143 -22.96 12.34 -14.22
C SER A 143 -22.68 10.84 -14.23
#